data_AF-A0A9X8VEA0-F1
#
_entry.id   AF-A0A9X8VEA0-F1
#
_cell.length_a   1.000
_cell.length_b   1.000
_cell.length_c   1.000
_cell.angle_alpha   90.00
_cell.angle_beta   90.00
_cell.angle_gamma   90.00
#
_symmetry.space_group_name_H-M   'P 1'
#
loop_
_entity.id
_entity.type
_entity.pdbx_description
1 polymer ?
#
loop_
_entity_poly.entity_id
_entity_poly.type
_entity_poly.pdbx_seq_one_letter_code
_entity_poly.pdbx_strand_id
1 'polypeptide(L)' 'PDPALPAAQDFLMPPMQVPKGVGWQQNQMPKVAEGLKIDKVADGLLHPRQLLTLPNGDVLVVEANGPGTEAVS' A
#
# COMPACT_ATOMS: atom_id res chain seq x y z
N PRO A 1 -32.26 -0.19 23.90
CA PRO A 1 -32.51 -0.25 22.44
C PRO A 1 -32.06 -1.59 21.89
N ASP A 2 -32.98 -2.28 21.21
CA ASP A 2 -32.75 -3.60 20.64
C ASP A 2 -32.33 -3.43 19.17
N PRO A 3 -31.08 -3.72 18.77
CA PRO A 3 -30.62 -3.47 17.43
C PRO A 3 -31.24 -4.48 16.45
N ALA A 4 -31.84 -3.98 15.36
CA ALA A 4 -32.34 -4.84 14.29
C ALA A 4 -31.15 -5.48 13.55
N LEU A 5 -31.07 -6.81 13.58
CA LEU A 5 -30.05 -7.56 12.86
C LEU A 5 -30.49 -7.86 11.43
N PRO A 6 -29.57 -7.85 10.45
CA PRO A 6 -29.87 -8.31 9.11
C PRO A 6 -30.17 -9.82 9.10
N ALA A 7 -30.99 -10.27 8.15
CA ALA A 7 -31.30 -11.68 7.98
C ALA A 7 -30.03 -12.48 7.61
N ALA A 8 -29.93 -13.70 8.13
CA ALA A 8 -28.88 -14.64 7.76
C ALA A 8 -28.94 -14.97 6.27
N GLN A 9 -27.78 -15.02 5.62
CA GLN A 9 -27.64 -15.32 4.20
C GLN A 9 -26.70 -16.52 4.05
N ASP A 10 -27.18 -17.57 3.39
CA ASP A 10 -26.39 -18.77 3.10
C ASP A 10 -25.69 -18.62 1.75
N PHE A 11 -24.37 -18.71 1.75
CA PHE A 11 -23.56 -18.68 0.53
C PHE A 11 -22.66 -19.91 0.46
N LEU A 12 -22.52 -20.50 -0.72
CA LEU A 12 -21.54 -21.58 -0.97
C LEU A 12 -20.10 -21.06 -0.95
N MET A 13 -19.90 -19.78 -1.30
CA MET A 13 -18.64 -19.04 -1.15
C MET A 13 -18.96 -17.58 -0.80
N PRO A 14 -18.18 -16.93 0.07
CA PRO A 14 -18.44 -15.55 0.46
C PRO A 14 -18.29 -14.60 -0.75
N PRO A 15 -19.18 -13.59 -0.88
CA PRO A 15 -19.00 -12.55 -1.89
C PRO A 15 -17.72 -11.76 -1.58
N MET A 16 -16.73 -11.86 -2.46
CA MET A 16 -15.48 -11.11 -2.35
C MET A 16 -15.60 -9.78 -3.09
N GLN A 17 -15.43 -8.67 -2.37
CA GLN A 17 -15.20 -7.36 -2.97
C GLN A 17 -13.72 -7.00 -2.79
N VAL A 18 -12.97 -7.08 -3.89
CA VAL A 18 -11.58 -6.61 -3.90
C VAL A 18 -11.62 -5.11 -4.23
N PRO A 19 -11.19 -4.23 -3.32
CA PRO A 19 -11.13 -2.80 -3.61
C PRO A 19 -10.13 -2.54 -4.74
N LYS A 20 -10.48 -1.62 -5.65
CA LYS A 20 -9.52 -1.12 -6.63
C LYS A 20 -8.54 -0.19 -5.91
N GLY A 21 -7.26 -0.50 -5.95
CA GLY A 21 -6.22 0.41 -5.49
C GLY A 21 -6.23 1.68 -6.35
N VAL A 22 -6.42 2.84 -5.73
CA VAL A 22 -6.24 4.14 -6.37
C VAL A 22 -4.87 4.67 -5.98
N GLY A 23 -4.05 4.99 -6.98
CA GLY A 23 -2.78 5.66 -6.77
C GLY A 23 -2.97 7.15 -6.47
N TRP A 24 -1.88 7.80 -6.08
CA TRP A 24 -1.83 9.25 -5.98
C TRP A 24 -1.97 9.91 -7.36
N GLN A 25 -2.67 11.04 -7.43
CA GLN A 25 -2.66 11.89 -8.63
C GLN A 25 -1.27 12.51 -8.83
N GLN A 26 -0.97 12.99 -10.04
CA GLN A 26 0.30 13.65 -10.32
C GLN A 26 0.50 14.85 -9.38
N ASN A 27 1.66 14.89 -8.70
CA ASN A 27 2.02 15.90 -7.69
C ASN A 27 1.12 15.93 -6.45
N GLN A 28 0.26 14.93 -6.23
CA GLN A 28 -0.50 14.82 -5.01
C GLN A 28 0.43 14.43 -3.86
N MET A 29 0.27 15.09 -2.72
CA MET A 29 1.06 14.87 -1.51
C MET A 29 0.14 14.65 -0.30
N PRO A 30 0.55 13.81 0.66
CA PRO A 30 -0.21 13.65 1.89
C PRO A 30 -0.14 14.93 2.73
N LYS A 31 -1.19 15.18 3.52
CA LYS A 31 -1.14 16.20 4.56
C LYS A 31 -0.20 15.71 5.67
N VAL A 32 0.78 16.52 6.02
CA VAL A 32 1.73 16.25 7.11
C VAL A 32 1.39 17.06 8.35
N ALA A 33 1.89 16.64 9.50
CA ALA A 33 1.77 17.39 10.75
C ALA A 33 2.55 18.72 10.67
N GLU A 34 2.15 19.69 11.50
CA GLU A 34 2.80 21.00 11.55
C GLU A 34 4.29 20.88 11.91
N GLY A 35 5.12 21.69 11.25
CA GLY A 35 6.58 21.67 11.43
C GLY A 35 7.32 20.55 10.68
N LEU A 36 6.61 19.63 10.02
CA LEU A 36 7.20 18.58 9.19
C LEU A 36 7.03 18.90 7.70
N LYS A 37 7.97 18.38 6.89
CA LYS A 37 7.91 18.39 5.43
C LYS A 37 8.14 16.96 4.93
N ILE A 38 7.43 16.58 3.87
CA ILE A 38 7.68 15.35 3.11
C ILE A 38 7.98 15.73 1.67
N ASP A 39 8.89 15.01 1.03
CA ASP A 39 9.22 15.17 -0.39
C ASP A 39 9.25 13.78 -1.05
N LYS A 40 8.93 13.72 -2.35
CA LYS A 40 9.00 12.47 -3.12
C LYS A 40 10.46 12.18 -3.49
N VAL A 41 10.99 11.03 -3.06
CA VAL A 41 12.39 10.62 -3.30
C VAL A 41 12.54 9.61 -4.44
N ALA A 42 11.54 8.75 -4.65
CA ALA A 42 11.48 7.77 -5.73
C ALA A 42 10.01 7.42 -6.04
N ASP A 43 9.73 6.91 -7.24
CA ASP A 43 8.45 6.36 -7.66
C ASP A 43 8.64 5.09 -8.50
N GLY A 44 7.54 4.46 -8.92
CA GLY A 44 7.58 3.25 -9.77
C GLY A 44 7.93 1.94 -9.06
N LEU A 45 8.12 1.95 -7.73
CA LEU A 45 8.44 0.76 -6.96
C LEU A 45 7.25 -0.19 -6.83
N LEU A 46 7.49 -1.48 -7.03
CA LEU A 46 6.56 -2.58 -6.92
C LEU A 46 6.64 -3.19 -5.51
N HIS A 47 5.64 -2.90 -4.68
CA HIS A 47 5.53 -3.44 -3.32
C HIS A 47 6.78 -3.24 -2.43
N PRO A 48 7.28 -2.01 -2.26
CA PRO A 48 8.40 -1.76 -1.35
C PRO A 48 8.03 -2.13 0.10
N ARG A 49 8.88 -2.92 0.78
CA ARG A 49 8.65 -3.37 2.17
C ARG A 49 9.71 -2.90 3.14
N GLN A 50 10.97 -2.99 2.74
CA GLN A 50 12.11 -2.66 3.59
C GLN A 50 12.99 -1.63 2.90
N LEU A 51 13.53 -0.72 3.70
CA LEU A 51 14.43 0.33 3.30
C LEU A 51 15.69 0.24 4.16
N LEU A 52 16.86 0.37 3.56
CA LEU A 52 18.13 0.45 4.26
C LEU A 52 18.91 1.67 3.77
N THR A 53 19.10 2.65 4.63
CA THR A 53 19.95 3.83 4.35
C THR A 53 21.40 3.49 4.63
N LEU A 54 22.26 3.75 3.66
CA LEU A 54 23.71 3.53 3.76
C LEU A 54 24.41 4.79 4.30
N PRO A 55 25.63 4.67 4.88
CA PRO A 55 26.36 5.81 5.41
C PRO A 55 26.71 6.91 4.39
N ASN A 56 26.72 6.58 3.09
CA ASN A 56 26.95 7.53 2.01
C ASN A 56 25.68 8.30 1.58
N GLY A 57 24.51 8.01 2.18
CA GLY A 57 23.24 8.67 1.87
C GLY A 57 22.37 7.92 0.86
N ASP A 58 22.85 6.84 0.26
CA ASP A 58 22.05 6.01 -0.65
C ASP A 58 21.00 5.18 0.13
N VAL A 59 19.92 4.79 -0.56
CA VAL A 59 18.85 3.98 0.02
C VAL A 59 18.66 2.71 -0.82
N LEU A 60 18.84 1.56 -0.21
CA LEU A 60 18.46 0.26 -0.77
C LEU A 60 17.00 -0.01 -0.45
N VAL A 61 16.23 -0.44 -1.45
CA VAL A 61 14.82 -0.80 -1.33
C VAL A 61 14.67 -2.28 -1.62
N VAL A 62 13.98 -3.01 -0.74
CA VAL A 62 13.56 -4.39 -1.00
C VAL A 62 12.09 -4.40 -1.41
N GLU A 63 11.85 -4.90 -2.62
CA GLU A 63 10.53 -5.12 -3.22
C GLU A 63 10.04 -6.54 -2.93
N ALA A 64 8.82 -6.65 -2.41
CA ALA A 64 8.25 -7.96 -2.11
C ALA A 64 7.48 -8.51 -3.31
N ASN A 65 7.97 -9.63 -3.81
CA ASN A 65 7.29 -10.44 -4.81
C ASN A 65 6.53 -11.59 -4.15
N GLY A 66 5.32 -11.88 -4.66
CA GLY A 66 4.60 -13.08 -4.26
C GLY A 66 5.31 -14.33 -4.81
N PRO A 67 5.13 -15.51 -4.20
CA PRO A 67 5.64 -16.76 -4.76
C PRO A 67 5.16 -16.90 -6.21
N GLY A 68 6.10 -17.01 -7.16
CA GLY A 68 5.80 -17.17 -8.59
C GLY A 68 6.03 -15.93 -9.47
N THR A 69 6.58 -14.83 -8.95
CA THR A 69 7.01 -13.70 -9.79
C THR A 69 8.54 -13.58 -9.76
N GLU A 70 9.16 -13.66 -10.94
CA GLU A 70 10.61 -13.47 -11.07
C GLU A 70 11.01 -12.05 -10.65
N ALA A 71 12.23 -11.91 -10.13
CA ALA A 71 12.78 -10.61 -9.80
C ALA A 71 12.93 -9.78 -11.08
N VAL A 72 12.12 -8.74 -11.23
CA VAL A 72 12.35 -7.72 -12.26
C VAL A 72 13.52 -6.86 -11.78
N SER A 73 14.60 -6.86 -12.56
CA SER A 73 15.78 -6.01 -12.37
C SER A 73 15.63 -4.68 -13.08
#